data_AF-A0A4W3IMX3-F1
#
_entry.id   AF-A0A4W3IMX3-F1
#
_cell.length_a   1.000
_cell.length_b   1.000
_cell.length_c   1.000
_cell.angle_alpha   90.00
_cell.angle_beta   90.00
_cell.angle_gamma   90.00
#
_symmetry.space_group_name_H-M   'P 1'
#
loop_
_entity.id
_entity.type
_entity.pdbx_description
1 polymer ?
#
loop_
_entity_poly.entity_id
_entity_poly.type
_entity_poly.pdbx_seq_one_letter_code
_entity_poly.pdbx_strand_id
1 'polypeptide(L)'
;MGCHICLQNSHYFTFFKISFLKQKMFKAGNADQEAQLNFKEFSNYLRDHEKKLKLTFKSLDKNNDGTIDASEIVESLKGLGMHIDPQQAKKILQSIDADGTLTVDWNEWRDHFMFNPATSIEEIIHFWKHSTVLDIGDSLTVPDEFTEEEKKTGIWWRQLVAGGMAGAVSRTGTAPLDRLKVLMQVHASKTNKMNMYDGFKQMLKEGGIISLWRGNGMNVFKIAPETALKFTTYEQYKKLFAGDRKTVAPHERFMAGSLAGATAQTIIYPMEVLKTRLALRKTGQYGGITDCAKKILKKEGLIAFYKGYIPNILGIIPYAGIDLAIYETLKNTWLNNYAKDSADPGVLVLLGCGTASSTCGQLASYPLALIRTRMQAQASLEGGGHPQNMVELFKSIVAKEGVLGLYRGLAPNFMKVIPAVCISYVVYENMKSTLGIVSR
;
A
#
# COMPACT_ATOMS: atom_id res chain seq x y z
N MET A 1 -4.78 7.43 -33.49
CA MET A 1 -3.69 8.27 -32.96
C MET A 1 -3.30 7.77 -31.56
N GLY A 2 -2.97 6.49 -31.49
CA GLY A 2 -2.54 5.80 -30.29
C GLY A 2 -1.25 5.08 -30.65
N CYS A 3 -0.17 5.48 -30.00
CA CYS A 3 1.18 4.90 -29.98
C CYS A 3 2.13 6.03 -29.61
N HIS A 4 2.72 5.98 -28.41
CA HIS A 4 4.15 6.27 -28.19
C HIS A 4 4.59 6.35 -26.71
N ILE A 5 3.67 6.37 -25.73
CA ILE A 5 4.06 6.53 -24.31
C ILE A 5 4.32 5.19 -23.60
N CYS A 6 3.83 4.05 -24.11
CA CYS A 6 4.00 2.74 -23.45
C CYS A 6 5.32 1.99 -23.80
N LEU A 7 6.12 2.47 -24.76
CA LEU A 7 7.35 1.80 -25.19
C LEU A 7 8.60 2.20 -24.39
N GLN A 8 8.53 3.20 -23.50
CA GLN A 8 9.67 3.55 -22.63
C GLN A 8 9.78 2.64 -21.39
N ASN A 9 8.73 1.93 -20.96
CA ASN A 9 8.78 1.13 -19.72
C ASN A 9 9.63 -0.15 -19.80
N SER A 10 10.02 -0.64 -20.98
CA SER A 10 10.85 -1.86 -21.12
C SER A 10 12.36 -1.56 -21.10
N HIS A 11 12.79 -0.40 -21.62
CA HIS A 11 14.18 -0.01 -21.50
C HIS A 11 14.52 0.46 -20.09
N TYR A 12 13.59 1.10 -19.37
CA TYR A 12 13.90 1.75 -18.11
C TYR A 12 14.11 0.82 -16.92
N PHE A 13 13.63 -0.43 -16.88
CA PHE A 13 13.95 -1.33 -15.74
C PHE A 13 15.36 -1.91 -15.85
N THR A 14 15.81 -2.22 -17.07
CA THR A 14 17.21 -2.53 -17.39
C THR A 14 18.08 -1.28 -17.24
N PHE A 15 17.57 -0.09 -17.62
CA PHE A 15 18.23 1.20 -17.40
C PHE A 15 18.24 1.61 -15.92
N PHE A 16 17.27 1.20 -15.08
CA PHE A 16 17.22 1.47 -13.64
C PHE A 16 18.21 0.59 -12.91
N LYS A 17 18.31 -0.69 -13.29
CA LYS A 17 19.41 -1.56 -12.84
C LYS A 17 20.75 -0.92 -13.18
N ILE A 18 20.95 -0.49 -14.43
CA ILE A 18 22.19 0.16 -14.89
C ILE A 18 22.41 1.57 -14.29
N SER A 19 21.37 2.36 -14.04
CA SER A 19 21.43 3.73 -13.48
C SER A 19 21.69 3.70 -11.98
N PHE A 20 21.03 2.80 -11.24
CA PHE A 20 21.22 2.57 -9.81
C PHE A 20 22.56 1.89 -9.52
N LEU A 21 22.98 0.92 -10.37
CA LEU A 21 24.35 0.42 -10.42
C LEU A 21 25.34 1.55 -10.66
N LYS A 22 25.14 2.35 -11.71
CA LYS A 22 25.98 3.51 -11.98
C LYS A 22 26.07 4.41 -10.77
N GLN A 23 24.99 4.63 -10.03
CA GLN A 23 24.98 5.54 -8.88
C GLN A 23 25.71 5.00 -7.65
N LYS A 24 25.55 3.71 -7.31
CA LYS A 24 26.29 3.06 -6.22
C LYS A 24 27.76 2.84 -6.61
N MET A 25 28.03 2.43 -7.85
CA MET A 25 29.38 2.36 -8.43
C MET A 25 30.08 3.73 -8.40
N PHE A 26 29.36 4.79 -8.75
CA PHE A 26 29.89 6.16 -8.79
C PHE A 26 30.11 6.74 -7.39
N LYS A 27 29.32 6.35 -6.38
CA LYS A 27 29.59 6.73 -4.99
C LYS A 27 30.72 5.93 -4.34
N ALA A 28 30.92 4.68 -4.75
CA ALA A 28 31.92 3.79 -4.15
C ALA A 28 33.30 3.85 -4.85
N GLY A 29 33.34 4.18 -6.14
CA GLY A 29 34.57 4.19 -6.95
C GLY A 29 35.17 5.57 -7.21
N ASN A 30 34.48 6.66 -6.87
CA ASN A 30 34.91 8.02 -7.18
C ASN A 30 35.64 8.63 -5.97
N ALA A 31 36.95 8.38 -5.88
CA ALA A 31 37.79 8.97 -4.85
C ALA A 31 38.00 10.49 -5.05
N ASP A 32 37.84 10.97 -6.28
CA ASP A 32 38.27 12.30 -6.72
C ASP A 32 37.11 13.28 -7.03
N GLN A 33 35.85 12.89 -6.75
CA GLN A 33 34.64 13.71 -6.96
C GLN A 33 34.39 14.20 -8.41
N GLU A 34 34.87 13.48 -9.43
CA GLU A 34 34.64 13.86 -10.83
C GLU A 34 33.24 13.47 -11.34
N ALA A 35 32.74 14.12 -12.40
CA ALA A 35 31.40 13.89 -12.96
C ALA A 35 31.24 12.56 -13.72
N GLN A 36 32.33 11.84 -14.01
CA GLN A 36 32.34 10.56 -14.73
C GLN A 36 33.31 9.56 -14.08
N LEU A 37 32.92 8.28 -14.04
CA LEU A 37 33.77 7.18 -13.57
C LEU A 37 34.81 6.86 -14.64
N ASN A 38 36.10 6.96 -14.33
CA ASN A 38 37.13 6.56 -15.27
C ASN A 38 37.25 5.02 -15.34
N PHE A 39 37.80 4.49 -16.44
CA PHE A 39 37.89 3.02 -16.66
C PHE A 39 38.67 2.30 -15.54
N LYS A 40 39.66 2.98 -14.94
CA LYS A 40 40.51 2.43 -13.88
C LYS A 40 39.74 2.29 -12.56
N GLU A 41 38.97 3.31 -12.17
CA GLU A 41 38.08 3.29 -11.02
C GLU A 41 36.96 2.25 -11.19
N PHE A 42 36.39 2.16 -12.39
CA PHE A 42 35.41 1.13 -12.70
C PHE A 42 35.99 -0.29 -12.58
N SER A 43 37.19 -0.51 -13.11
CA SER A 43 37.89 -1.79 -12.99
C SER A 43 38.23 -2.12 -11.53
N ASN A 44 38.66 -1.14 -10.74
CA ASN A 44 38.93 -1.32 -9.31
C ASN A 44 37.65 -1.65 -8.53
N TYR A 45 36.54 -0.94 -8.79
CA TYR A 45 35.25 -1.22 -8.19
C TYR A 45 34.81 -2.66 -8.48
N LEU A 46 34.89 -3.11 -9.74
CA LEU A 46 34.49 -4.47 -10.11
C LEU A 46 35.35 -5.51 -9.39
N ARG A 47 36.67 -5.29 -9.28
CA ARG A 47 37.57 -6.19 -8.54
C ARG A 47 37.24 -6.24 -7.05
N ASP A 48 36.93 -5.10 -6.43
CA ASP A 48 36.59 -5.05 -5.02
C ASP A 48 35.19 -5.61 -4.74
N HIS A 49 34.25 -5.42 -5.67
CA HIS A 49 32.93 -6.04 -5.63
C HIS A 49 33.03 -7.57 -5.75
N GLU A 50 33.82 -8.07 -6.70
CA GLU A 50 34.06 -9.50 -6.87
C GLU A 50 34.68 -10.14 -5.61
N LYS A 51 35.65 -9.47 -4.96
CA LYS A 51 36.21 -9.93 -3.67
C LYS A 51 35.13 -10.05 -2.60
N LYS A 52 34.23 -9.06 -2.50
CA LYS A 52 33.13 -9.08 -1.52
C LYS A 52 32.13 -10.18 -1.82
N LEU A 53 31.74 -10.36 -3.08
CA LEU A 53 30.89 -11.47 -3.50
C LEU A 53 31.51 -12.83 -3.18
N LYS A 54 32.85 -12.96 -3.30
CA LYS A 54 33.58 -14.17 -2.93
C LYS A 54 33.57 -14.45 -1.44
N LEU A 55 33.63 -13.41 -0.61
CA LEU A 55 33.46 -13.56 0.84
C LEU A 55 32.04 -14.01 1.19
N THR A 56 31.03 -13.44 0.53
CA THR A 56 29.63 -13.82 0.75
C THR A 56 29.37 -15.26 0.30
N PHE A 57 29.90 -15.67 -0.86
CA PHE A 57 29.84 -17.05 -1.34
C PHE A 57 30.39 -18.03 -0.31
N LYS A 58 31.63 -17.79 0.17
CA LYS A 58 32.26 -18.60 1.22
C LYS A 58 31.54 -18.59 2.56
N SER A 59 30.75 -17.55 2.83
CA SER A 59 29.98 -17.48 4.07
C SER A 59 28.71 -18.34 4.03
N LEU A 60 28.20 -18.60 2.82
CA LEU A 60 27.04 -19.44 2.52
C LEU A 60 27.43 -20.90 2.37
N ASP A 61 28.52 -21.19 1.65
CA ASP A 61 29.15 -22.51 1.51
C ASP A 61 29.76 -22.94 2.85
N LYS A 62 28.98 -23.66 3.67
CA LYS A 62 29.37 -24.10 5.03
C LYS A 62 30.24 -25.32 4.98
N ASN A 63 29.96 -26.23 4.05
CA ASN A 63 30.66 -27.49 3.95
C ASN A 63 31.99 -27.36 3.16
N ASN A 64 32.24 -26.18 2.54
CA ASN A 64 33.40 -25.85 1.70
C ASN A 64 33.54 -26.78 0.48
N ASP A 65 32.44 -27.25 -0.08
CA ASP A 65 32.44 -28.09 -1.28
C ASP A 65 32.54 -27.28 -2.58
N GLY A 66 32.49 -25.95 -2.48
CA GLY A 66 32.62 -25.03 -3.60
C GLY A 66 31.33 -24.80 -4.37
N THR A 67 30.20 -25.30 -3.87
CA THR A 67 28.85 -25.08 -4.37
C THR A 67 27.93 -24.62 -3.23
N ILE A 68 26.82 -23.95 -3.55
CA ILE A 68 25.81 -23.59 -2.57
C ILE A 68 24.57 -24.46 -2.79
N ASP A 69 24.15 -25.18 -1.75
CA ASP A 69 22.96 -26.04 -1.79
C ASP A 69 21.76 -25.48 -1.01
N ALA A 70 20.62 -26.18 -1.08
CA ALA A 70 19.37 -25.72 -0.47
C ALA A 70 19.46 -25.75 1.06
N SER A 71 20.19 -26.71 1.62
CA SER A 71 20.38 -26.87 3.05
C SER A 71 21.22 -25.73 3.61
N GLU A 72 22.26 -25.32 2.90
CA GLU A 72 23.15 -24.21 3.27
C GLU A 72 22.44 -22.86 3.23
N ILE A 73 21.55 -22.65 2.25
CA ILE A 73 20.68 -21.47 2.20
C ILE A 73 19.72 -21.47 3.41
N VAL A 74 19.05 -22.59 3.70
CA VAL A 74 18.16 -22.71 4.87
C VAL A 74 18.91 -22.43 6.16
N GLU A 75 20.09 -23.01 6.34
CA GLU A 75 20.91 -22.87 7.54
C GLU A 75 21.44 -21.44 7.71
N SER A 76 21.91 -20.83 6.63
CA SER A 76 22.41 -19.45 6.64
C SER A 76 21.31 -18.44 6.95
N LEU A 77 20.11 -18.64 6.40
CA LEU A 77 18.95 -17.80 6.70
C LEU A 77 18.44 -18.02 8.12
N LYS A 78 18.47 -19.25 8.62
CA LYS A 78 18.15 -19.59 10.01
C LYS A 78 19.11 -18.92 10.98
N GLY A 79 20.40 -18.88 10.68
CA GLY A 79 21.42 -18.16 11.46
C GLY A 79 21.18 -16.66 11.54
N LEU A 80 20.49 -16.09 10.56
CA LEU A 80 20.08 -14.68 10.51
C LEU A 80 18.66 -14.44 11.06
N GLY A 81 18.04 -15.46 11.65
CA GLY A 81 16.71 -15.37 12.26
C GLY A 81 15.54 -15.46 11.29
N MET A 82 15.76 -15.96 10.07
CA MET A 82 14.72 -16.21 9.08
C MET A 82 14.52 -17.70 8.86
N HIS A 83 13.28 -18.16 9.01
CA HIS A 83 12.91 -19.55 8.73
C HIS A 83 12.29 -19.63 7.34
N ILE A 84 12.95 -20.36 6.44
CA ILE A 84 12.44 -20.65 5.11
C ILE A 84 12.28 -22.17 4.93
N ASP A 85 11.30 -22.57 4.12
CA ASP A 85 11.10 -23.98 3.79
C ASP A 85 12.11 -24.43 2.72
N PRO A 86 12.53 -25.71 2.69
CA PRO A 86 13.42 -26.22 1.65
C PRO A 86 12.92 -26.00 0.22
N GLN A 87 11.61 -25.90 -0.01
CA GLN A 87 11.07 -25.55 -1.33
C GLN A 87 11.36 -24.10 -1.72
N GLN A 88 11.39 -23.18 -0.75
CA GLN A 88 11.74 -21.78 -0.98
C GLN A 88 13.24 -21.64 -1.25
N ALA A 89 14.07 -22.41 -0.55
CA ALA A 89 15.51 -22.46 -0.82
C ALA A 89 15.81 -22.95 -2.24
N LYS A 90 15.09 -23.98 -2.71
CA LYS A 90 15.18 -24.45 -4.09
C LYS A 90 14.80 -23.39 -5.12
N LYS A 91 13.79 -22.57 -4.84
CA LYS A 91 13.44 -21.43 -5.72
C LYS A 91 14.53 -20.37 -5.78
N ILE A 92 15.24 -20.13 -4.67
CA ILE A 92 16.42 -19.25 -4.64
C ILE A 92 17.51 -19.82 -5.55
N LEU A 93 17.84 -21.09 -5.39
CA LEU A 93 18.84 -21.76 -6.22
C LEU A 93 18.47 -21.68 -7.69
N GLN A 94 17.24 -22.07 -8.06
CA GLN A 94 16.73 -21.99 -9.43
C GLN A 94 16.76 -20.58 -10.04
N SER A 95 16.78 -19.53 -9.23
CA SER A 95 16.88 -18.16 -9.74
C SER A 95 18.31 -17.76 -10.12
N ILE A 96 19.31 -18.51 -9.67
CA ILE A 96 20.75 -18.24 -9.83
C ILE A 96 21.41 -19.30 -10.71
N ASP A 97 21.05 -20.56 -10.48
CA ASP A 97 21.46 -21.76 -11.20
C ASP A 97 21.12 -21.64 -12.70
N ALA A 98 22.16 -21.60 -13.52
CA ALA A 98 22.05 -21.42 -14.97
C ALA A 98 22.18 -22.75 -15.72
N ASP A 99 22.82 -23.75 -15.11
CA ASP A 99 23.07 -25.06 -15.72
C ASP A 99 22.05 -26.14 -15.31
N GLY A 100 21.17 -25.82 -14.35
CA GLY A 100 20.08 -26.67 -13.89
C GLY A 100 20.50 -27.76 -12.91
N THR A 101 21.66 -27.61 -12.26
CA THR A 101 22.20 -28.59 -11.30
C THR A 101 21.50 -28.57 -9.93
N LEU A 102 20.66 -27.56 -9.66
CA LEU A 102 20.05 -27.26 -8.36
C LEU A 102 21.10 -27.01 -7.25
N THR A 103 22.29 -26.61 -7.66
CA THR A 103 23.39 -26.10 -6.85
C THR A 103 23.92 -24.85 -7.52
N VAL A 104 24.56 -23.95 -6.78
CA VAL A 104 25.12 -22.72 -7.36
C VAL A 104 26.62 -22.70 -7.18
N ASP A 105 27.38 -22.72 -8.26
CA ASP A 105 28.84 -22.60 -8.20
C ASP A 105 29.32 -21.14 -8.12
N TRP A 106 30.63 -20.94 -7.93
CA TRP A 106 31.21 -19.60 -7.86
C TRP A 106 30.98 -18.76 -9.13
N ASN A 107 31.02 -19.36 -10.31
CA ASN A 107 30.87 -18.64 -11.57
C ASN A 107 29.42 -18.17 -11.74
N GLU A 108 28.44 -19.04 -11.47
CA GLU A 108 27.02 -18.71 -11.49
C GLU A 108 26.69 -17.63 -10.47
N TRP A 109 27.20 -17.77 -9.24
CA TRP A 109 27.06 -16.76 -8.19
C TRP A 109 27.65 -15.42 -8.60
N ARG A 110 28.89 -15.43 -9.11
CA ARG A 110 29.58 -14.23 -9.57
C ARG A 110 28.78 -13.56 -10.66
N ASP A 111 28.37 -14.29 -11.69
CA ASP A 111 27.75 -13.71 -12.88
C ASP A 111 26.33 -13.20 -12.58
N HIS A 112 25.60 -13.86 -11.67
CA HIS A 112 24.29 -13.41 -11.20
C HIS A 112 24.36 -12.09 -10.40
N PHE A 113 25.38 -11.93 -9.53
CA PHE A 113 25.49 -10.78 -8.62
C PHE A 113 26.53 -9.72 -9.03
N MET A 114 27.32 -9.93 -10.09
CA MET A 114 28.36 -8.99 -10.57
C MET A 114 27.80 -7.58 -10.79
N PHE A 115 26.57 -7.51 -11.29
CA PHE A 115 25.84 -6.28 -11.58
C PHE A 115 24.73 -6.02 -10.54
N ASN A 116 24.80 -6.65 -9.36
CA ASN A 116 23.92 -6.33 -8.24
C ASN A 116 24.69 -5.47 -7.24
N PRO A 117 24.16 -4.29 -6.82
CA PRO A 117 24.78 -3.45 -5.81
C PRO A 117 24.84 -4.05 -4.39
N ALA A 118 24.33 -5.26 -4.19
CA ALA A 118 24.39 -5.96 -2.91
C ALA A 118 25.81 -6.49 -2.64
N THR A 119 26.38 -6.10 -1.50
CA THR A 119 27.78 -6.35 -1.11
C THR A 119 27.91 -7.22 0.13
N SER A 120 26.80 -7.47 0.84
CA SER A 120 26.75 -8.35 2.01
C SER A 120 25.67 -9.40 1.87
N ILE A 121 25.76 -10.45 2.68
CA ILE A 121 24.74 -11.50 2.74
C ILE A 121 23.37 -10.92 3.11
N GLU A 122 23.32 -9.94 4.01
CA GLU A 122 22.08 -9.26 4.40
C GLU A 122 21.46 -8.47 3.23
N GLU A 123 22.27 -7.78 2.42
CA GLU A 123 21.78 -7.06 1.24
C GLU A 123 21.30 -8.03 0.14
N ILE A 124 21.97 -9.16 -0.06
CA ILE A 124 21.55 -10.20 -1.01
C ILE A 124 20.25 -10.87 -0.56
N ILE A 125 20.10 -11.10 0.74
CA ILE A 125 18.87 -11.63 1.33
C ILE A 125 17.73 -10.61 1.20
N HIS A 126 18.01 -9.34 1.47
CA HIS A 126 17.04 -8.27 1.27
C HIS A 126 16.63 -8.17 -0.20
N PHE A 127 17.57 -8.38 -1.13
CA PHE A 127 17.31 -8.52 -2.55
C PHE A 127 16.37 -9.70 -2.80
N TRP A 128 16.66 -10.92 -2.35
CA TRP A 128 15.76 -12.08 -2.50
C TRP A 128 14.36 -11.88 -1.90
N LYS A 129 14.27 -11.09 -0.82
CA LYS A 129 13.00 -10.69 -0.20
C LYS A 129 12.17 -9.76 -1.09
N HIS A 130 12.82 -8.88 -1.85
CA HIS A 130 12.14 -7.92 -2.75
C HIS A 130 12.00 -8.45 -4.18
N SER A 131 12.92 -9.30 -4.63
CA SER A 131 12.96 -9.91 -5.94
C SER A 131 12.22 -11.24 -5.91
N THR A 132 10.91 -11.24 -5.62
CA THR A 132 9.90 -12.30 -5.90
C THR A 132 10.20 -13.78 -5.55
N VAL A 133 11.37 -14.11 -5.00
CA VAL A 133 11.91 -15.47 -4.82
C VAL A 133 11.61 -15.96 -3.40
N LEU A 134 11.60 -15.05 -2.41
CA LEU A 134 11.07 -15.30 -1.08
C LEU A 134 9.72 -14.59 -0.91
N ASP A 135 8.64 -15.32 -1.14
CA ASP A 135 7.27 -14.86 -0.84
C ASP A 135 7.06 -14.89 0.68
N ILE A 136 7.59 -13.87 1.37
CA ILE A 136 7.12 -13.50 2.70
C ILE A 136 6.00 -12.50 2.44
N GLY A 137 4.75 -12.95 2.61
CA GLY A 137 3.51 -12.24 2.26
C GLY A 137 3.35 -10.83 2.85
N ASP A 138 4.14 -9.89 2.34
CA ASP A 138 4.07 -8.46 2.63
C ASP A 138 3.29 -7.78 1.50
N SER A 139 2.00 -8.05 1.46
CA SER A 139 1.04 -7.23 0.72
C SER A 139 -0.23 -7.12 1.52
N LEU A 140 -0.11 -6.54 2.72
CA LEU A 140 -1.23 -6.02 3.49
C LEU A 140 -0.72 -5.00 4.50
N THR A 141 -0.52 -3.77 4.04
CA THR A 141 -0.58 -2.57 4.90
C THR A 141 0.41 -2.48 6.07
N VAL A 142 1.46 -3.30 6.11
CA VAL A 142 2.60 -3.05 6.99
C VAL A 142 3.34 -1.84 6.41
N PRO A 143 3.52 -0.74 7.16
CA PRO A 143 4.35 0.34 6.68
C PRO A 143 5.74 -0.20 6.35
N ASP A 144 6.28 0.11 5.16
CA ASP A 144 7.64 -0.27 4.82
C ASP A 144 8.57 0.13 5.96
N GLU A 145 9.30 -0.86 6.47
CA GLU A 145 10.15 -0.71 7.62
C GLU A 145 11.33 0.18 7.18
N PHE A 146 11.28 1.47 7.51
CA PHE A 146 12.41 2.36 7.22
C PHE A 146 13.66 1.76 7.85
N THR A 147 14.67 1.53 7.02
CA THR A 147 15.96 1.00 7.45
C THR A 147 16.58 1.92 8.50
N GLU A 148 17.42 1.38 9.39
CA GLU A 148 18.15 2.21 10.37
C GLU A 148 19.01 3.28 9.69
N GLU A 149 19.44 3.05 8.44
CA GLU A 149 20.10 4.05 7.60
C GLU A 149 19.15 5.15 7.11
N GLU A 150 17.93 4.83 6.66
CA GLU A 150 16.92 5.82 6.26
C GLU A 150 16.46 6.69 7.44
N LYS A 151 16.42 6.13 8.65
CA LYS A 151 16.16 6.87 9.89
C LYS A 151 17.29 7.87 10.20
N LYS A 152 18.55 7.45 10.08
CA LYS A 152 19.74 8.29 10.35
C LYS A 152 19.97 9.37 9.28
N THR A 153 19.70 9.07 8.01
CA THR A 153 19.90 9.99 6.87
C THR A 153 18.79 11.03 6.72
N GLY A 154 17.68 10.89 7.45
CA GLY A 154 16.52 11.79 7.35
C GLY A 154 15.70 11.60 6.07
N ILE A 155 15.90 10.50 5.34
CA ILE A 155 15.12 10.20 4.13
C ILE A 155 13.66 9.83 4.48
N TRP A 156 13.45 9.21 5.65
CA TRP A 156 12.14 8.77 6.12
C TRP A 156 11.08 9.89 6.15
N TRP A 157 11.39 11.05 6.74
CA TRP A 157 10.42 12.14 6.85
C TRP A 157 10.14 12.78 5.49
N ARG A 158 11.13 12.80 4.59
CA ARG A 158 10.96 13.29 3.22
C ARG A 158 10.00 12.37 2.44
N GLN A 159 10.17 11.05 2.56
CA GLN A 159 9.27 10.07 1.95
C GLN A 159 7.85 10.19 2.52
N LEU A 160 7.71 10.42 3.83
CA LEU A 160 6.41 10.70 4.46
C LEU A 160 5.76 11.99 3.96
N VAL A 161 6.52 13.07 3.80
CA VAL A 161 6.02 14.34 3.25
C VAL A 161 5.62 14.17 1.79
N ALA A 162 6.43 13.49 0.98
CA ALA A 162 6.09 13.18 -0.42
C ALA A 162 4.79 12.37 -0.52
N GLY A 163 4.66 11.31 0.29
CA GLY A 163 3.45 10.48 0.33
C GLY A 163 2.23 11.25 0.85
N GLY A 164 2.40 12.07 1.88
CA GLY A 164 1.35 12.93 2.44
C GLY A 164 0.82 13.96 1.45
N MET A 165 1.73 14.64 0.74
CA MET A 165 1.38 15.62 -0.31
C MET A 165 0.71 14.94 -1.51
N ALA A 166 1.24 13.80 -1.96
CA ALA A 166 0.61 12.99 -3.00
C ALA A 166 -0.81 12.58 -2.64
N GLY A 167 -1.00 12.09 -1.41
CA GLY A 167 -2.32 11.73 -0.88
C GLY A 167 -3.26 12.93 -0.78
N ALA A 168 -2.78 14.09 -0.34
CA ALA A 168 -3.58 15.31 -0.22
C ALA A 168 -4.06 15.86 -1.57
N VAL A 169 -3.16 15.94 -2.56
CA VAL A 169 -3.47 16.42 -3.90
C VAL A 169 -4.42 15.45 -4.62
N SER A 170 -4.16 14.14 -4.53
CA SER A 170 -5.04 13.11 -5.09
C SER A 170 -6.45 13.12 -4.51
N ARG A 171 -6.57 13.18 -3.17
CA ARG A 171 -7.88 13.30 -2.49
C ARG A 171 -8.60 14.59 -2.87
N THR A 172 -7.88 15.68 -3.11
CA THR A 172 -8.47 16.96 -3.54
C THR A 172 -8.94 16.91 -5.00
N GLY A 173 -8.17 16.30 -5.90
CA GLY A 173 -8.55 16.10 -7.30
C GLY A 173 -9.76 15.18 -7.45
N THR A 174 -9.89 14.18 -6.57
CA THR A 174 -10.99 13.20 -6.59
C THR A 174 -12.15 13.53 -5.64
N ALA A 175 -12.06 14.63 -4.90
CA ALA A 175 -13.07 15.05 -3.92
C ALA A 175 -14.50 15.18 -4.49
N PRO A 176 -14.73 15.69 -5.73
CA PRO A 176 -16.07 15.74 -6.30
C PRO A 176 -16.71 14.36 -6.46
N LEU A 177 -15.95 13.35 -6.89
CA LEU A 177 -16.40 11.96 -7.04
C LEU A 177 -16.63 11.30 -5.67
N ASP A 178 -15.75 11.59 -4.70
CA ASP A 178 -15.90 11.12 -3.32
C ASP A 178 -17.17 11.66 -2.67
N ARG A 179 -17.48 12.96 -2.86
CA ARG A 179 -18.71 13.57 -2.34
C ARG A 179 -19.94 13.01 -3.07
N LEU A 180 -19.88 12.84 -4.40
CA LEU A 180 -20.96 12.24 -5.17
C LEU A 180 -21.26 10.81 -4.70
N LYS A 181 -20.23 9.98 -4.47
CA LYS A 181 -20.38 8.64 -3.88
C LYS A 181 -21.17 8.70 -2.59
N VAL A 182 -20.74 9.53 -1.63
CA VAL A 182 -21.39 9.63 -0.31
C VAL A 182 -22.84 10.10 -0.45
N LEU A 183 -23.11 11.07 -1.34
CA LEU A 183 -24.46 11.56 -1.59
C LEU A 183 -25.37 10.47 -2.18
N MET A 184 -24.90 9.72 -3.17
CA MET A 184 -25.62 8.58 -3.75
C MET A 184 -25.83 7.45 -2.74
N GLN A 185 -24.85 7.16 -1.89
CA GLN A 185 -24.97 6.13 -0.85
C GLN A 185 -26.09 6.41 0.15
N VAL A 186 -26.38 7.70 0.41
CA VAL A 186 -27.35 8.12 1.43
C VAL A 186 -28.70 8.52 0.85
N HIS A 187 -28.73 9.30 -0.25
CA HIS A 187 -29.96 9.91 -0.77
C HIS A 187 -30.58 9.17 -1.96
N ALA A 188 -29.82 8.34 -2.69
CA ALA A 188 -30.43 7.58 -3.76
C ALA A 188 -31.30 6.47 -3.16
N SER A 189 -32.54 6.38 -3.62
CA SER A 189 -33.60 5.46 -3.16
C SER A 189 -34.25 4.76 -4.37
N LYS A 190 -35.08 3.74 -4.15
CA LYS A 190 -35.90 3.15 -5.23
C LYS A 190 -36.89 4.19 -5.80
N THR A 191 -37.33 5.14 -4.98
CA THR A 191 -38.17 6.29 -5.34
C THR A 191 -37.37 7.48 -5.89
N ASN A 192 -36.07 7.55 -5.62
CA ASN A 192 -35.17 8.60 -6.07
C ASN A 192 -34.03 7.99 -6.89
N LYS A 193 -34.30 7.72 -8.17
CA LYS A 193 -33.32 7.20 -9.15
C LYS A 193 -32.32 8.31 -9.50
N MET A 194 -31.43 8.61 -8.55
CA MET A 194 -30.42 9.63 -8.73
C MET A 194 -29.27 9.05 -9.55
N ASN A 195 -29.12 9.54 -10.78
CA ASN A 195 -27.98 9.20 -11.63
C ASN A 195 -26.79 10.09 -11.25
N MET A 196 -25.59 9.80 -11.76
CA MET A 196 -24.40 10.62 -11.46
C MET A 196 -24.59 12.08 -11.86
N TYR A 197 -25.21 12.32 -13.03
CA TYR A 197 -25.53 13.66 -13.52
C TYR A 197 -26.47 14.39 -12.57
N ASP A 198 -27.54 13.73 -12.11
CA ASP A 198 -28.50 14.32 -11.18
C ASP A 198 -27.84 14.64 -9.84
N GLY A 199 -26.93 13.78 -9.37
CA GLY A 199 -26.15 14.01 -8.17
C GLY A 199 -25.26 15.25 -8.28
N PHE A 200 -24.50 15.38 -9.37
CA PHE A 200 -23.70 16.59 -9.61
C PHE A 200 -24.57 17.83 -9.76
N LYS A 201 -25.69 17.74 -10.49
CA LYS A 201 -26.65 18.84 -10.64
C LYS A 201 -27.22 19.28 -9.29
N GLN A 202 -27.57 18.33 -8.42
CA GLN A 202 -28.05 18.62 -7.06
C GLN A 202 -26.96 19.30 -6.22
N MET A 203 -25.72 18.80 -6.26
CA MET A 203 -24.58 19.39 -5.54
C MET A 203 -24.37 20.84 -5.97
N LEU A 204 -24.33 21.09 -7.28
CA LEU A 204 -24.15 22.43 -7.86
C LEU A 204 -25.33 23.36 -7.55
N LYS A 205 -26.57 22.88 -7.64
CA LYS A 205 -27.77 23.67 -7.32
C LYS A 205 -27.80 24.09 -5.84
N GLU A 206 -27.31 23.24 -4.94
CA GLU A 206 -27.37 23.49 -3.50
C GLU A 206 -26.33 24.51 -3.01
N GLY A 207 -25.13 24.54 -3.60
CA GLY A 207 -24.04 25.38 -3.08
C GLY A 207 -22.96 25.75 -4.09
N GLY A 208 -23.26 25.70 -5.38
CA GLY A 208 -22.33 26.04 -6.46
C GLY A 208 -21.14 25.10 -6.59
N ILE A 209 -20.12 25.54 -7.33
CA ILE A 209 -18.92 24.76 -7.68
C ILE A 209 -18.11 24.40 -6.43
N ILE A 210 -17.94 25.34 -5.49
CA ILE A 210 -17.17 25.13 -4.25
C ILE A 210 -17.79 24.01 -3.40
N SER A 211 -19.11 23.78 -3.53
CA SER A 211 -19.75 22.71 -2.78
C SER A 211 -19.17 21.33 -3.11
N LEU A 212 -18.67 21.09 -4.32
CA LEU A 212 -18.15 19.79 -4.74
C LEU A 212 -17.04 19.26 -3.80
N TRP A 213 -16.30 20.17 -3.14
CA TRP A 213 -15.22 19.86 -2.18
C TRP A 213 -15.66 19.83 -0.70
N ARG A 214 -16.95 19.87 -0.39
CA ARG A 214 -17.41 19.76 1.01
C ARG A 214 -16.95 18.45 1.64
N GLY A 215 -16.37 18.57 2.83
CA GLY A 215 -15.75 17.44 3.55
C GLY A 215 -14.30 17.14 3.15
N ASN A 216 -13.79 17.69 2.04
CA ASN A 216 -12.40 17.43 1.61
C ASN A 216 -11.36 17.92 2.63
N GLY A 217 -11.61 19.06 3.30
CA GLY A 217 -10.70 19.56 4.34
C GLY A 217 -10.46 18.54 5.46
N MET A 218 -11.51 17.85 5.92
CA MET A 218 -11.37 16.76 6.89
C MET A 218 -10.65 15.54 6.28
N ASN A 219 -10.93 15.25 5.00
CA ASN A 219 -10.30 14.14 4.28
C ASN A 219 -8.78 14.31 4.10
N VAL A 220 -8.30 15.54 3.94
CA VAL A 220 -6.87 15.87 3.89
C VAL A 220 -6.27 15.94 5.29
N PHE A 221 -6.95 16.64 6.22
CA PHE A 221 -6.49 16.80 7.60
C PHE A 221 -6.22 15.46 8.30
N LYS A 222 -7.08 14.45 8.08
CA LYS A 222 -6.92 13.14 8.73
C LYS A 222 -5.69 12.34 8.28
N ILE A 223 -5.06 12.66 7.13
CA ILE A 223 -3.92 11.89 6.60
C ILE A 223 -2.78 11.82 7.61
N ALA A 224 -2.31 12.99 8.07
CA ALA A 224 -1.16 13.08 8.96
C ALA A 224 -1.36 12.35 10.31
N PRO A 225 -2.46 12.56 11.08
CA PRO A 225 -2.67 11.85 12.33
C PRO A 225 -2.92 10.35 12.12
N GLU A 226 -3.60 9.95 11.03
CA GLU A 226 -3.83 8.54 10.68
C GLU A 226 -2.49 7.82 10.45
N THR A 227 -1.61 8.41 9.64
CA THR A 227 -0.28 7.88 9.38
C THR A 227 0.56 7.83 10.66
N ALA A 228 0.62 8.93 11.43
CA ALA A 228 1.41 9.00 12.66
C ALA A 228 0.98 7.95 13.70
N LEU A 229 -0.33 7.79 13.91
CA LEU A 229 -0.87 6.79 14.82
C LEU A 229 -0.51 5.39 14.37
N LYS A 230 -0.70 5.07 13.08
CA LYS A 230 -0.40 3.74 12.54
C LYS A 230 1.07 3.36 12.72
N PHE A 231 2.01 4.29 12.43
CA PHE A 231 3.43 4.03 12.65
C PHE A 231 3.77 3.87 14.14
N THR A 232 3.23 4.76 15.00
CA THR A 232 3.54 4.73 16.43
C THR A 232 3.01 3.46 17.09
N THR A 233 1.77 3.08 16.81
CA THR A 233 1.18 1.86 17.38
C THR A 233 1.83 0.60 16.83
N TYR A 234 2.22 0.59 15.55
CA TYR A 234 2.97 -0.52 14.95
C TYR A 234 4.30 -0.76 15.66
N GLU A 235 5.07 0.29 15.90
CA GLU A 235 6.35 0.18 16.61
C GLU A 235 6.16 -0.24 18.08
N GLN A 236 5.09 0.23 18.74
CA GLN A 236 4.76 -0.21 20.11
C GLN A 236 4.38 -1.69 20.18
N TYR A 237 3.50 -2.16 19.30
CA TYR A 237 3.11 -3.57 19.27
C TYR A 237 4.27 -4.48 18.88
N LYS A 238 5.13 -4.05 17.95
CA LYS A 238 6.37 -4.77 17.64
C LYS A 238 7.28 -4.91 18.86
N LYS A 239 7.56 -3.81 19.58
CA LYS A 239 8.39 -3.86 20.80
C LYS A 239 7.79 -4.78 21.86
N LEU A 240 6.46 -4.75 21.99
CA LEU A 240 5.73 -5.63 22.90
C LEU A 240 5.87 -7.12 22.53
N PHE A 241 5.78 -7.46 21.24
CA PHE A 241 5.94 -8.85 20.77
C PHE A 241 7.40 -9.31 20.73
N ALA A 242 8.32 -8.42 20.38
CA ALA A 242 9.75 -8.71 20.37
C ALA A 242 10.26 -9.08 21.76
N GLY A 243 9.83 -8.35 22.80
CA GLY A 243 10.40 -8.45 24.14
C GLY A 243 11.91 -8.16 24.10
N ASP A 244 12.72 -9.10 24.59
CA ASP A 244 14.19 -9.01 24.55
C ASP A 244 14.81 -9.44 23.21
N ARG A 245 14.01 -9.93 22.26
CA ARG A 245 14.49 -10.41 20.96
C ARG A 245 14.76 -9.23 20.02
N LYS A 246 15.89 -9.29 19.29
CA LYS A 246 16.21 -8.28 18.25
C LYS A 246 15.39 -8.45 16.96
N THR A 247 14.79 -9.61 16.74
CA THR A 247 14.03 -9.93 15.52
C THR A 247 12.58 -10.32 15.85
N VAL A 248 11.63 -9.85 15.04
CA VAL A 248 10.19 -10.11 15.18
C VAL A 248 9.77 -11.12 14.12
N ALA A 249 9.06 -12.18 14.52
CA ALA A 249 8.61 -13.21 13.59
C ALA A 249 7.57 -12.67 12.59
N PRO A 250 7.42 -13.24 11.39
CA PRO A 250 6.48 -12.75 10.38
C PRO A 250 5.01 -12.67 10.88
N HIS A 251 4.56 -13.67 11.64
CA HIS A 251 3.22 -13.68 12.23
C HIS A 251 3.04 -12.57 13.29
N GLU A 252 4.07 -12.28 14.09
CA GLU A 252 4.07 -11.21 15.08
C GLU A 252 4.03 -9.83 14.39
N ARG A 253 4.74 -9.66 13.26
CA ARG A 253 4.65 -8.44 12.43
C ARG A 253 3.26 -8.26 11.84
N PHE A 254 2.64 -9.33 11.36
CA PHE A 254 1.27 -9.30 10.85
C PHE A 254 0.27 -8.93 11.95
N MET A 255 0.40 -9.52 13.14
CA MET A 255 -0.41 -9.18 14.31
C MET A 255 -0.21 -7.72 14.75
N ALA A 256 1.04 -7.26 14.80
CA ALA A 256 1.37 -5.87 15.12
C ALA A 256 0.76 -4.89 14.10
N GLY A 257 0.86 -5.20 12.81
CA GLY A 257 0.26 -4.41 11.73
C GLY A 257 -1.27 -4.35 11.85
N SER A 258 -1.91 -5.50 12.09
CA SER A 258 -3.36 -5.61 12.25
C SER A 258 -3.88 -4.84 13.47
N LEU A 259 -3.22 -5.00 14.62
CA LEU A 259 -3.57 -4.27 15.85
C LEU A 259 -3.29 -2.77 15.70
N ALA A 260 -2.18 -2.39 15.07
CA ALA A 260 -1.85 -0.99 14.81
C ALA A 260 -2.91 -0.32 13.93
N GLY A 261 -3.34 -1.02 12.87
CA GLY A 261 -4.42 -0.59 11.99
C GLY A 261 -5.75 -0.43 12.74
N ALA A 262 -6.13 -1.40 13.56
CA ALA A 262 -7.38 -1.35 14.35
C ALA A 262 -7.37 -0.21 15.38
N THR A 263 -6.25 -0.03 16.10
CA THR A 263 -6.09 1.04 17.09
C THR A 263 -6.09 2.42 16.43
N ALA A 264 -5.32 2.61 15.35
CA ALA A 264 -5.33 3.87 14.60
C ALA A 264 -6.72 4.17 14.03
N GLN A 265 -7.40 3.15 13.49
CA GLN A 265 -8.77 3.28 12.98
C GLN A 265 -9.76 3.68 14.07
N THR A 266 -9.64 3.13 15.29
CA THR A 266 -10.50 3.48 16.44
C THR A 266 -10.33 4.94 16.82
N ILE A 267 -9.09 5.42 16.93
CA ILE A 267 -8.77 6.79 17.33
C ILE A 267 -9.18 7.81 16.25
N ILE A 268 -9.00 7.47 14.97
CA ILE A 268 -9.35 8.33 13.82
C ILE A 268 -10.85 8.31 13.50
N TYR A 269 -11.60 7.31 13.97
CA TYR A 269 -12.99 7.11 13.60
C TYR A 269 -13.91 8.36 13.76
N PRO A 270 -13.79 9.18 14.81
CA PRO A 270 -14.53 10.44 14.92
C PRO A 270 -14.34 11.40 13.72
N MET A 271 -13.14 11.44 13.13
CA MET A 271 -12.85 12.23 11.93
C MET A 271 -13.55 11.67 10.69
N GLU A 272 -13.71 10.36 10.58
CA GLU A 272 -14.48 9.73 9.49
C GLU A 272 -15.95 10.12 9.55
N VAL A 273 -16.54 10.13 10.75
CA VAL A 273 -17.93 10.60 10.93
C VAL A 273 -18.03 12.06 10.53
N LEU A 274 -17.14 12.92 11.03
CA LEU A 274 -17.14 14.35 10.67
C LEU A 274 -16.99 14.56 9.17
N LYS A 275 -16.13 13.80 8.49
CA LYS A 275 -15.99 13.84 7.02
C LYS A 275 -17.33 13.57 6.35
N THR A 276 -18.01 12.47 6.70
CA THR A 276 -19.29 12.09 6.10
C THR A 276 -20.37 13.13 6.36
N ARG A 277 -20.44 13.68 7.58
CA ARG A 277 -21.38 14.76 7.95
C ARG A 277 -21.16 16.05 7.18
N LEU A 278 -19.90 16.44 7.02
CA LEU A 278 -19.53 17.64 6.27
C LEU A 278 -19.76 17.48 4.76
N ALA A 279 -19.58 16.27 4.22
CA ALA A 279 -19.85 15.98 2.81
C ALA A 279 -21.35 16.09 2.45
N LEU A 280 -22.21 15.67 3.39
CA LEU A 280 -23.68 15.66 3.26
C LEU A 280 -24.35 16.93 3.78
N ARG A 281 -23.58 17.87 4.36
CA ARG A 281 -24.16 19.08 4.95
C ARG A 281 -24.88 19.92 3.91
N LYS A 282 -26.00 20.52 4.34
CA LYS A 282 -26.67 21.58 3.59
C LYS A 282 -25.94 22.91 3.72
N THR A 283 -26.09 23.80 2.73
CA THR A 283 -25.58 25.18 2.81
C THR A 283 -26.07 25.85 4.09
N GLY A 284 -25.17 26.43 4.89
CA GLY A 284 -25.49 27.09 6.16
C GLY A 284 -25.65 26.18 7.39
N GLN A 285 -25.64 24.84 7.25
CA GLN A 285 -25.85 23.94 8.39
C GLN A 285 -24.69 23.97 9.41
N TYR A 286 -23.45 24.04 8.92
CA TYR A 286 -22.23 24.07 9.74
C TYR A 286 -21.29 25.18 9.26
N GLY A 287 -20.79 26.01 10.18
CA GLY A 287 -19.80 27.05 9.92
C GLY A 287 -18.39 26.51 9.66
N GLY A 288 -18.13 25.25 10.01
CA GLY A 288 -16.84 24.60 9.82
C GLY A 288 -16.75 23.23 10.49
N ILE A 289 -15.54 22.68 10.57
CA ILE A 289 -15.27 21.39 11.23
C ILE A 289 -15.60 21.45 12.72
N THR A 290 -15.15 22.50 13.41
CA THR A 290 -15.35 22.68 14.86
C THR A 290 -16.80 22.90 15.22
N ASP A 291 -17.54 23.71 14.45
CA ASP A 291 -18.98 23.92 14.62
C ASP A 291 -19.76 22.62 14.38
N CYS A 292 -19.38 21.83 13.37
CA CYS A 292 -19.95 20.51 13.12
C CYS A 292 -19.76 19.57 14.31
N ALA A 293 -18.53 19.47 14.84
CA ALA A 293 -18.23 18.66 16.01
C ALA A 293 -19.01 19.11 17.27
N LYS A 294 -19.05 20.41 17.55
CA LYS A 294 -19.81 20.97 18.68
C LYS A 294 -21.30 20.67 18.57
N LYS A 295 -21.90 20.83 17.38
CA LYS A 295 -23.32 20.55 17.13
C LYS A 295 -23.64 19.06 17.27
N ILE A 296 -22.80 18.17 16.75
CA ILE A 296 -22.96 16.72 16.91
C ILE A 296 -22.87 16.35 18.39
N LEU A 297 -21.85 16.85 19.11
CA LEU A 297 -21.68 16.57 20.53
C LEU A 297 -22.89 17.05 21.35
N LYS A 298 -23.40 18.26 21.08
CA LYS A 298 -24.53 18.85 21.80
C LYS A 298 -25.86 18.15 21.48
N LYS A 299 -26.10 17.71 20.23
CA LYS A 299 -27.38 17.13 19.80
C LYS A 299 -27.45 15.60 19.91
N GLU A 300 -26.35 14.90 19.65
CA GLU A 300 -26.32 13.44 19.51
C GLU A 300 -25.40 12.75 20.54
N GLY A 301 -24.57 13.51 21.26
CA GLY A 301 -23.63 12.98 22.25
C GLY A 301 -22.36 12.35 21.66
N LEU A 302 -21.52 11.78 22.53
CA LEU A 302 -20.22 11.21 22.15
C LEU A 302 -20.34 9.95 21.27
N ILE A 303 -21.36 9.13 21.51
CA ILE A 303 -21.59 7.87 20.77
C ILE A 303 -21.81 8.14 19.27
N ALA A 304 -22.31 9.32 18.91
CA ALA A 304 -22.54 9.71 17.51
C ALA A 304 -21.26 9.70 16.66
N PHE A 305 -20.10 9.99 17.26
CA PHE A 305 -18.80 9.96 16.59
C PHE A 305 -18.32 8.54 16.28
N TYR A 306 -18.98 7.50 16.80
CA TYR A 306 -18.66 6.10 16.57
C TYR A 306 -19.77 5.35 15.79
N LYS A 307 -20.78 6.07 15.27
CA LYS A 307 -21.80 5.47 14.41
C LYS A 307 -21.18 4.81 13.17
N GLY A 308 -21.53 3.55 12.93
CA GLY A 308 -20.99 2.74 11.83
C GLY A 308 -19.65 2.07 12.11
N TYR A 309 -19.12 2.13 13.33
CA TYR A 309 -17.83 1.51 13.67
C TYR A 309 -17.85 -0.02 13.49
N ILE A 310 -18.93 -0.68 13.91
CA ILE A 310 -19.10 -2.12 13.75
C ILE A 310 -19.06 -2.56 12.28
N PRO A 311 -19.90 -2.03 11.35
CA PRO A 311 -19.81 -2.39 9.94
C PRO A 311 -18.47 -1.97 9.31
N ASN A 312 -17.77 -0.97 9.85
CA ASN A 312 -16.41 -0.62 9.40
C ASN A 312 -15.43 -1.76 9.68
N ILE A 313 -15.33 -2.23 10.93
CA ILE A 313 -14.40 -3.29 11.32
C ILE A 313 -14.77 -4.62 10.64
N LEU A 314 -16.07 -4.96 10.62
CA LEU A 314 -16.55 -6.16 9.92
C LEU A 314 -16.29 -6.10 8.41
N GLY A 315 -16.21 -4.91 7.80
CA GLY A 315 -15.93 -4.75 6.37
C GLY A 315 -14.45 -4.89 6.01
N ILE A 316 -13.54 -4.56 6.92
CA ILE A 316 -12.09 -4.62 6.70
C ILE A 316 -11.61 -6.06 6.53
N ILE A 317 -12.11 -6.99 7.36
CA ILE A 317 -11.65 -8.38 7.38
C ILE A 317 -11.94 -9.11 6.05
N PRO A 318 -13.18 -9.12 5.51
CA PRO A 318 -13.47 -9.75 4.23
C PRO A 318 -12.79 -9.05 3.06
N TYR A 319 -12.65 -7.72 3.10
CA TYR A 319 -11.91 -6.98 2.08
C TYR A 319 -10.47 -7.50 1.99
N ALA A 320 -9.75 -7.49 3.12
CA ALA A 320 -8.37 -7.90 3.18
C ALA A 320 -8.16 -9.37 2.81
N GLY A 321 -9.02 -10.26 3.34
CA GLY A 321 -8.92 -11.69 3.08
C GLY A 321 -9.16 -12.05 1.60
N ILE A 322 -10.17 -11.43 0.97
CA ILE A 322 -10.49 -11.68 -0.44
C ILE A 322 -9.45 -11.06 -1.36
N ASP A 323 -9.00 -9.84 -1.05
CA ASP A 323 -7.94 -9.16 -1.80
C ASP A 323 -6.66 -10.01 -1.81
N LEU A 324 -6.21 -10.47 -0.63
CA LEU A 324 -5.02 -11.33 -0.54
C LEU A 324 -5.21 -12.66 -1.28
N ALA A 325 -6.30 -13.38 -1.01
CA ALA A 325 -6.53 -14.69 -1.61
C ALA A 325 -6.59 -14.63 -3.14
N ILE A 326 -7.28 -13.64 -3.71
CA ILE A 326 -7.37 -13.47 -5.16
C ILE A 326 -6.03 -13.01 -5.73
N TYR A 327 -5.34 -12.08 -5.08
CA TYR A 327 -4.03 -11.61 -5.52
C TYR A 327 -3.03 -12.77 -5.62
N GLU A 328 -2.90 -13.55 -4.55
CA GLU A 328 -2.00 -14.71 -4.50
C GLU A 328 -2.40 -15.78 -5.52
N THR A 329 -3.70 -16.09 -5.64
CA THR A 329 -4.18 -17.07 -6.62
C THR A 329 -3.84 -16.64 -8.05
N LEU A 330 -4.11 -15.38 -8.41
CA LEU A 330 -3.85 -14.87 -9.75
C LEU A 330 -2.35 -14.79 -10.04
N LYS A 331 -1.55 -14.27 -9.10
CA LYS A 331 -0.09 -14.20 -9.19
C LYS A 331 0.52 -15.58 -9.39
N ASN A 332 0.16 -16.55 -8.54
CA ASN A 332 0.70 -17.91 -8.59
C ASN A 332 0.25 -18.67 -9.84
N THR A 333 -1.00 -18.49 -10.27
CA THR A 333 -1.50 -19.09 -11.52
C THR A 333 -0.76 -18.54 -12.73
N TRP A 334 -0.47 -17.24 -12.75
CA TRP A 334 0.29 -16.63 -13.83
C TRP A 334 1.74 -17.15 -13.86
N LEU A 335 2.40 -17.18 -12.70
CA LEU A 335 3.77 -17.71 -12.57
C LEU A 335 3.85 -19.16 -13.06
N ASN A 336 2.94 -20.03 -12.61
CA ASN A 336 2.96 -21.44 -12.99
C ASN A 336 2.75 -21.68 -14.50
N ASN A 337 2.01 -20.80 -15.19
CA ASN A 337 1.68 -20.97 -16.60
C ASN A 337 2.64 -20.24 -17.55
N TYR A 338 3.28 -19.15 -17.13
CA TYR A 338 4.02 -18.24 -18.01
C TYR A 338 5.47 -17.97 -17.58
N ALA A 339 5.85 -18.25 -16.33
CA ALA A 339 7.20 -18.01 -15.82
C ALA A 339 8.08 -19.26 -15.88
N LYS A 340 8.37 -19.78 -17.09
CA LYS A 340 9.32 -20.90 -17.26
C LYS A 340 10.78 -20.51 -17.01
N ASP A 341 11.16 -19.26 -17.30
CA ASP A 341 12.56 -18.79 -17.24
C ASP A 341 12.74 -17.48 -16.45
N SER A 342 11.72 -17.01 -15.73
CA SER A 342 11.82 -15.76 -14.94
C SER A 342 10.84 -15.70 -13.78
N ALA A 343 11.34 -15.62 -12.55
CA ALA A 343 10.52 -15.58 -11.32
C ALA A 343 9.81 -14.23 -11.08
N ASP A 344 9.84 -13.29 -12.02
CA ASP A 344 9.21 -11.97 -11.90
C ASP A 344 7.99 -11.87 -12.82
N PRO A 345 6.76 -11.72 -12.28
CA PRO A 345 5.56 -11.51 -13.08
C PRO A 345 5.59 -10.24 -13.95
N GLY A 346 6.52 -9.33 -13.68
CA GLY A 346 6.56 -8.03 -14.29
C GLY A 346 5.46 -7.12 -13.74
N VAL A 347 5.75 -5.83 -13.75
CA VAL A 347 4.93 -4.80 -13.09
C VAL A 347 3.47 -4.78 -13.60
N LEU A 348 3.25 -5.04 -14.89
CA LEU A 348 1.89 -5.02 -15.46
C LEU A 348 1.01 -6.15 -14.94
N VAL A 349 1.58 -7.33 -14.73
CA VAL A 349 0.84 -8.47 -14.19
C VAL A 349 0.54 -8.24 -12.72
N LEU A 350 1.51 -7.78 -11.94
CA LEU A 350 1.31 -7.44 -10.53
C LEU A 350 0.21 -6.37 -10.36
N LEU A 351 0.22 -5.32 -11.19
CA LEU A 351 -0.82 -4.30 -11.20
C LEU A 351 -2.19 -4.86 -11.63
N GLY A 352 -2.22 -5.74 -12.63
CA GLY A 352 -3.44 -6.42 -13.07
C GLY A 352 -4.04 -7.31 -11.98
N CYS A 353 -3.22 -8.16 -11.36
CA CYS A 353 -3.58 -9.01 -10.24
C CYS A 353 -4.10 -8.18 -9.06
N GLY A 354 -3.37 -7.13 -8.66
CA GLY A 354 -3.76 -6.25 -7.55
C GLY A 354 -5.05 -5.47 -7.83
N THR A 355 -5.24 -4.97 -9.05
CA THR A 355 -6.47 -4.25 -9.42
C THR A 355 -7.68 -5.19 -9.42
N ALA A 356 -7.52 -6.40 -9.95
CA ALA A 356 -8.57 -7.41 -9.96
C ALA A 356 -8.94 -7.87 -8.55
N SER A 357 -7.94 -8.16 -7.72
CA SER A 357 -8.15 -8.60 -6.34
C SER A 357 -8.82 -7.53 -5.48
N SER A 358 -8.35 -6.28 -5.56
CA SER A 358 -8.91 -5.16 -4.79
C SER A 358 -10.33 -4.84 -5.23
N THR A 359 -10.64 -5.00 -6.52
CA THR A 359 -12.00 -4.85 -7.05
C THR A 359 -12.94 -5.90 -6.47
N CYS A 360 -12.54 -7.17 -6.47
CA CYS A 360 -13.32 -8.26 -5.89
C CYS A 360 -13.52 -8.10 -4.38
N GLY A 361 -12.46 -7.76 -3.64
CA GLY A 361 -12.54 -7.48 -2.20
C GLY A 361 -13.47 -6.30 -1.91
N GLN A 362 -13.43 -5.26 -2.74
CA GLN A 362 -14.34 -4.12 -2.63
C GLN A 362 -15.79 -4.49 -2.94
N LEU A 363 -16.06 -5.32 -3.96
CA LEU A 363 -17.42 -5.78 -4.26
C LEU A 363 -18.01 -6.59 -3.11
N ALA A 364 -17.24 -7.53 -2.55
CA ALA A 364 -17.69 -8.37 -1.43
C ALA A 364 -17.96 -7.57 -0.15
N SER A 365 -17.12 -6.58 0.16
CA SER A 365 -17.26 -5.74 1.35
C SER A 365 -18.16 -4.51 1.15
N TYR A 366 -18.60 -4.24 -0.07
CA TYR A 366 -19.36 -3.03 -0.41
C TYR A 366 -20.66 -2.85 0.39
N PRO A 367 -21.47 -3.90 0.65
CA PRO A 367 -22.68 -3.77 1.47
C PRO A 367 -22.40 -3.18 2.86
N LEU A 368 -21.33 -3.64 3.52
CA LEU A 368 -20.92 -3.12 4.82
C LEU A 368 -20.41 -1.68 4.71
N ALA A 369 -19.69 -1.35 3.63
CA ALA A 369 -19.27 0.02 3.35
C ALA A 369 -20.45 0.98 3.16
N LEU A 370 -21.54 0.55 2.50
CA LEU A 370 -22.76 1.34 2.34
C LEU A 370 -23.46 1.55 3.70
N ILE A 371 -23.64 0.48 4.47
CA ILE A 371 -24.29 0.53 5.79
C ILE A 371 -23.52 1.47 6.71
N ARG A 372 -22.17 1.36 6.74
CA ARG A 372 -21.29 2.29 7.45
C ARG A 372 -21.60 3.73 7.07
N THR A 373 -21.57 4.08 5.78
CA THR A 373 -21.81 5.47 5.33
C THR A 373 -23.20 5.96 5.73
N ARG A 374 -24.24 5.13 5.60
CA ARG A 374 -25.61 5.51 6.00
C ARG A 374 -25.73 5.71 7.51
N MET A 375 -25.14 4.84 8.34
CA MET A 375 -25.11 5.03 9.80
C MET A 375 -24.33 6.29 10.19
N GLN A 376 -23.20 6.57 9.54
CA GLN A 376 -22.43 7.80 9.77
C GLN A 376 -23.23 9.06 9.37
N ALA A 377 -24.09 8.96 8.36
CA ALA A 377 -24.93 10.06 7.89
C ALA A 377 -26.17 10.31 8.74
N GLN A 378 -26.67 9.30 9.47
CA GLN A 378 -27.87 9.39 10.29
C GLN A 378 -27.70 10.39 11.43
N ALA A 379 -28.24 11.60 11.23
CA ALA A 379 -28.43 12.53 12.34
C ALA A 379 -29.52 11.93 13.21
N SER A 380 -29.40 12.07 14.53
CA SER A 380 -30.59 11.95 15.37
C SER A 380 -31.58 13.00 14.86
N LEU A 381 -32.55 12.56 14.06
CA LEU A 381 -33.52 13.44 13.44
C LEU A 381 -34.27 14.15 14.57
N GLU A 382 -34.58 15.43 14.37
CA GLU A 382 -35.50 16.21 15.20
C GLU A 382 -36.97 15.68 15.12
N GLY A 383 -37.16 14.40 14.77
CA GLY A 383 -38.45 13.75 14.49
C GLY A 383 -38.63 12.36 15.11
N GLY A 384 -37.91 12.01 16.19
CA GLY A 384 -38.32 10.94 17.10
C GLY A 384 -38.11 9.47 16.65
N GLY A 385 -37.41 9.21 15.55
CA GLY A 385 -37.04 7.83 15.16
C GLY A 385 -35.85 7.30 15.98
N HIS A 386 -35.95 6.08 16.51
CA HIS A 386 -34.81 5.39 17.14
C HIS A 386 -33.65 5.25 16.13
N PRO A 387 -32.38 5.50 16.54
CA PRO A 387 -31.24 5.25 15.68
C PRO A 387 -31.22 3.79 15.24
N GLN A 388 -31.30 3.53 13.94
CA GLN A 388 -31.34 2.15 13.45
C GLN A 388 -30.01 1.46 13.72
N ASN A 389 -30.06 0.26 14.29
CA ASN A 389 -28.87 -0.57 14.39
C ASN A 389 -28.48 -1.12 13.00
N MET A 390 -27.27 -1.69 12.89
CA MET A 390 -26.72 -2.20 11.63
C MET A 390 -27.68 -3.20 10.92
N VAL A 391 -28.29 -4.10 11.70
CA VAL A 391 -29.14 -5.18 11.19
C VAL A 391 -30.48 -4.63 10.72
N GLU A 392 -31.07 -3.69 11.45
CA GLU A 392 -32.29 -2.99 11.06
C GLU A 392 -32.09 -2.21 9.77
N LEU A 393 -30.98 -1.48 9.66
CA LEU A 393 -30.67 -0.73 8.44
C LEU A 393 -30.46 -1.67 7.26
N PHE A 394 -29.74 -2.77 7.43
CA PHE A 394 -29.58 -3.80 6.40
C PHE A 394 -30.93 -4.37 5.95
N LYS A 395 -31.76 -4.84 6.88
CA LYS A 395 -33.09 -5.38 6.59
C LYS A 395 -33.98 -4.35 5.90
N SER A 396 -33.94 -3.09 6.34
CA SER A 396 -34.72 -2.00 5.76
C SER A 396 -34.32 -1.71 4.31
N ILE A 397 -33.01 -1.71 4.01
CA ILE A 397 -32.51 -1.52 2.65
C ILE A 397 -32.95 -2.68 1.75
N VAL A 398 -32.75 -3.92 2.18
CA VAL A 398 -33.12 -5.10 1.38
C VAL A 398 -34.63 -5.12 1.12
N ALA A 399 -35.46 -4.81 2.12
CA ALA A 399 -36.91 -4.77 1.97
C ALA A 399 -37.41 -3.64 1.04
N LYS A 400 -36.87 -2.42 1.19
CA LYS A 400 -37.35 -1.24 0.43
C LYS A 400 -36.71 -1.07 -0.94
N GLU A 401 -35.43 -1.42 -1.06
CA GLU A 401 -34.59 -1.10 -2.22
C GLU A 401 -34.12 -2.35 -2.98
N GLY A 402 -34.23 -3.54 -2.36
CA GLY A 402 -33.67 -4.78 -2.87
C GLY A 402 -32.17 -4.92 -2.64
N VAL A 403 -31.62 -6.09 -2.99
CA VAL A 403 -30.18 -6.40 -2.80
C VAL A 403 -29.27 -5.44 -3.57
N LEU A 404 -29.68 -5.02 -4.78
CA LEU A 404 -28.94 -4.03 -5.57
C LEU A 404 -28.86 -2.64 -4.89
N GLY A 405 -29.76 -2.34 -3.94
CA GLY A 405 -29.68 -1.14 -3.12
C GLY A 405 -28.39 -1.06 -2.30
N LEU A 406 -27.82 -2.21 -1.91
CA LEU A 406 -26.57 -2.31 -1.16
C LEU A 406 -25.34 -1.83 -1.95
N TYR A 407 -25.45 -1.72 -3.28
CA TYR A 407 -24.35 -1.36 -4.19
C TYR A 407 -24.42 0.08 -4.72
N ARG A 408 -25.23 0.94 -4.10
CA ARG A 408 -25.34 2.35 -4.54
C ARG A 408 -24.05 3.12 -4.33
N GLY A 409 -23.72 4.00 -5.28
CA GLY A 409 -22.48 4.77 -5.28
C GLY A 409 -21.24 3.99 -5.75
N LEU A 410 -21.41 2.75 -6.24
CA LEU A 410 -20.30 1.93 -6.72
C LEU A 410 -19.63 2.53 -7.97
N ALA A 411 -20.43 3.09 -8.90
CA ALA A 411 -19.93 3.73 -10.11
C ALA A 411 -18.96 4.91 -9.85
N PRO A 412 -19.32 5.95 -9.06
CA PRO A 412 -18.37 7.01 -8.75
C PRO A 412 -17.17 6.50 -7.93
N ASN A 413 -17.33 5.41 -7.18
CA ASN A 413 -16.24 4.79 -6.44
C ASN A 413 -15.20 4.12 -7.35
N PHE A 414 -15.59 3.48 -8.45
CA PHE A 414 -14.64 2.93 -9.43
C PHE A 414 -14.05 4.03 -10.32
N MET A 415 -14.87 5.00 -10.74
CA MET A 415 -14.41 6.09 -11.59
C MET A 415 -13.28 6.91 -10.96
N LYS A 416 -13.27 7.05 -9.63
CA LYS A 416 -12.21 7.79 -8.93
C LYS A 416 -10.88 7.03 -8.81
N VAL A 417 -10.84 5.70 -8.99
CA VAL A 417 -9.65 4.89 -8.69
C VAL A 417 -8.50 5.28 -9.61
N ILE A 418 -8.74 5.28 -10.92
CA ILE A 418 -7.70 5.58 -11.91
C ILE A 418 -7.14 7.01 -11.73
N PRO A 419 -7.97 8.08 -11.67
CA PRO A 419 -7.47 9.43 -11.39
C PRO A 419 -6.72 9.53 -10.06
N ALA A 420 -7.20 8.87 -9.00
CA ALA A 420 -6.53 8.91 -7.71
C ALA A 420 -5.11 8.34 -7.77
N VAL A 421 -4.94 7.19 -8.44
CA VAL A 421 -3.63 6.55 -8.61
C VAL A 421 -2.71 7.40 -9.47
N CYS A 422 -3.16 7.87 -10.63
CA CYS A 422 -2.35 8.70 -11.52
C CYS A 422 -1.87 10.00 -10.86
N ILE A 423 -2.77 10.72 -10.18
CA ILE A 423 -2.42 11.98 -9.50
C ILE A 423 -1.44 11.71 -8.36
N SER A 424 -1.68 10.65 -7.56
CA SER A 424 -0.77 10.33 -6.46
C SER A 424 0.63 10.01 -6.96
N TYR A 425 0.74 9.22 -8.03
CA TYR A 425 2.02 8.85 -8.62
C TYR A 425 2.80 10.08 -9.13
N VAL A 426 2.17 10.91 -9.98
CA VAL A 426 2.82 12.10 -10.54
C VAL A 426 3.27 13.06 -9.44
N VAL A 427 2.42 13.29 -8.43
CA VAL A 427 2.76 14.17 -7.32
C VAL A 427 3.87 13.54 -6.46
N TYR A 428 3.82 12.24 -6.19
CA TYR A 428 4.85 11.56 -5.41
C TYR A 428 6.22 11.63 -6.08
N GLU A 429 6.31 11.37 -7.39
CA GLU A 429 7.56 11.45 -8.15
C GLU A 429 8.11 12.90 -8.18
N ASN A 430 7.24 13.88 -8.43
CA ASN A 430 7.65 15.29 -8.38
C ASN A 430 8.11 15.72 -6.99
N MET A 431 7.43 15.26 -5.94
CA MET A 431 7.80 15.56 -4.55
C MET A 431 9.09 14.86 -4.15
N LYS A 432 9.33 13.62 -4.60
CA LYS A 432 10.60 12.92 -4.40
C LYS A 432 11.75 13.71 -5.01
N SER A 433 11.61 14.11 -6.27
CA SER A 433 12.59 14.93 -6.99
C SER A 433 12.86 16.25 -6.26
N THR A 434 11.81 16.96 -5.85
CA THR A 434 11.92 18.25 -5.14
C THR A 434 12.56 18.14 -3.76
N LEU A 435 12.25 17.07 -3.01
CA LEU A 435 12.81 16.83 -1.68
C LEU A 435 14.21 16.21 -1.72
N GLY A 436 14.79 16.02 -2.91
CA GLY A 436 16.08 15.36 -3.07
C GLY A 436 16.09 13.91 -2.57
N ILE A 437 14.92 13.27 -2.55
CA ILE A 437 14.81 11.82 -2.39
C ILE A 437 15.20 11.28 -3.75
N VAL A 438 16.42 10.77 -3.84
CA VAL A 438 17.05 10.41 -5.10
C VAL A 438 16.23 9.34 -5.82
N SER A 439 15.38 9.78 -6.75
CA SER A 439 14.96 9.00 -7.91
C SER A 439 15.91 9.46 -9.02
N ARG A 440 16.94 8.66 -9.33
CA ARG A 440 17.84 8.91 -10.45
C ARG A 440 17.99 7.62 -11.24
#